data_AF-A0A1Q3AN85-F1
#
_entry.id   AF-A0A1Q3AN85-F1
#
_cell.length_a   1.000
_cell.length_b   1.000
_cell.length_c   1.000
_cell.angle_alpha   90.00
_cell.angle_beta   90.00
_cell.angle_gamma   90.00
#
_symmetry.space_group_name_H-M   'P 1'
#
loop_
_entity.id
_entity.type
_entity.pdbx_description
1 polymer ?
#
loop_
_entity_poly.entity_id
_entity_poly.type
_entity_poly.pdbx_seq_one_letter_code
_entity_poly.pdbx_strand_id
1 'polypeptide(L)'
;MESLKGFRFNPTDNELIMHFLFHKVYNKPEYLSCSPIMDFDVYEEKQQWRTLFQETGEKEFFFYTMLKKKTENGSRFARTAGGCGTWKSQKDKDLYSYPSGDKSQKKHIGSMRSFSFVANNNNPNDIGVVSGRWVMHEYRLNRILLDKQPCFNNNHKHDYVLCRVKKEKESQIHMAGAGQQVEAAIIVPLATQSPMMICPHHHSEV
;
A
#
# COMPACT_ATOMS: atom_id res chain seq x y z
N MET A 1 19.75 -5.35 4.53
CA MET A 1 20.28 -3.98 4.72
C MET A 1 19.61 -3.40 5.95
N GLU A 2 20.24 -3.44 7.12
CA GLU A 2 19.85 -2.56 8.22
C GLU A 2 19.96 -1.10 7.77
N SER A 3 18.88 -0.32 7.98
CA SER A 3 19.04 1.13 8.06
C SER A 3 19.67 1.48 9.41
N LEU A 4 20.50 2.52 9.44
CA LEU A 4 21.03 3.09 10.68
C LEU A 4 19.85 3.45 11.60
N LYS A 5 19.85 2.96 12.85
CA LYS A 5 18.76 3.13 13.83
C LYS A 5 18.27 4.59 13.88
N GLY A 6 17.13 4.85 13.24
CA GLY A 6 16.51 6.18 13.17
C GLY A 6 16.16 6.64 11.74
N PHE A 7 16.92 6.24 10.72
CA PHE A 7 16.64 6.60 9.34
C PHE A 7 15.56 5.69 8.74
N ARG A 8 14.48 6.29 8.24
CA ARG A 8 13.42 5.58 7.50
C ARG A 8 13.24 6.19 6.12
N PHE A 9 12.95 5.33 5.16
CA PHE A 9 12.55 5.76 3.82
C PHE A 9 11.19 6.46 3.89
N ASN A 10 11.18 7.79 3.73
CA ASN A 10 9.97 8.60 3.76
C ASN A 10 10.02 9.67 2.65
N PRO A 11 9.99 9.28 1.37
CA PRO A 11 10.07 10.21 0.25
C PRO A 11 8.80 11.05 0.11
N THR A 12 8.99 12.28 -0.39
CA THR A 12 7.94 13.17 -0.86
C THR A 12 7.34 12.69 -2.19
N ASP A 13 6.14 13.18 -2.53
CA ASP A 13 5.51 12.91 -3.83
C ASP A 13 6.40 13.30 -5.02
N ASN A 14 7.21 14.36 -4.87
CA ASN A 14 8.13 14.83 -5.91
C ASN A 14 9.34 13.91 -6.06
N GLU A 15 9.90 13.37 -4.98
CA GLU A 15 10.98 12.37 -5.05
C GLU A 15 10.48 11.05 -5.62
N LEU A 16 9.29 10.59 -5.21
CA LEU A 16 8.65 9.39 -5.76
C LEU A 16 8.50 9.47 -7.29
N ILE A 17 8.10 10.61 -7.83
CA ILE A 17 8.02 10.78 -9.29
C ILE A 17 9.38 11.07 -9.93
N MET A 18 10.08 12.13 -9.53
CA MET A 18 11.24 12.65 -10.27
C MET A 18 12.55 11.93 -9.97
N HIS A 19 12.68 11.31 -8.81
CA HIS A 19 13.83 10.47 -8.49
C HIS A 19 13.49 9.00 -8.76
N PHE A 20 12.51 8.42 -8.08
CA PHE A 20 12.30 6.97 -8.14
C PHE A 20 11.63 6.46 -9.42
N LEU A 21 10.47 6.99 -9.82
CA LEU A 21 9.75 6.50 -10.99
C LEU A 21 10.40 6.95 -12.31
N PHE A 22 10.92 8.17 -12.38
CA PHE A 22 11.66 8.68 -13.54
C PHE A 22 12.87 7.81 -13.85
N HIS A 23 13.80 7.61 -12.91
CA HIS A 23 15.00 6.82 -13.18
C HIS A 23 14.69 5.35 -13.45
N LYS A 24 13.60 4.79 -12.90
CA LYS A 24 13.10 3.46 -13.27
C LYS A 24 12.66 3.40 -14.74
N VAL A 25 11.85 4.35 -15.20
CA VAL A 25 11.35 4.37 -16.59
C VAL A 25 12.46 4.61 -17.61
N TYR A 26 13.46 5.43 -17.28
CA TYR A 26 14.64 5.66 -18.12
C TYR A 26 15.74 4.60 -17.97
N ASN A 27 15.49 3.51 -17.23
CA ASN A 27 16.42 2.42 -16.97
C ASN A 27 17.81 2.91 -16.51
N LYS A 28 17.80 3.75 -15.46
CA LYS A 28 19.00 4.34 -14.83
C LYS A 28 19.24 3.75 -13.44
N PRO A 29 19.70 2.48 -13.34
CA PRO A 29 19.85 1.77 -12.06
C PRO A 29 20.87 2.40 -11.10
N GLU A 30 21.82 3.19 -11.61
CA GLU A 30 22.83 3.90 -10.83
C GLU A 30 22.24 4.91 -9.84
N TYR A 31 21.05 5.47 -10.13
CA TYR A 31 20.33 6.34 -9.19
C TYR A 31 19.42 5.57 -8.23
N LEU A 32 19.28 4.24 -8.39
CA LEU A 32 18.36 3.39 -7.65
C LEU A 32 19.06 2.35 -6.76
N SER A 33 20.40 2.38 -6.69
CA SER A 33 21.23 1.29 -6.14
C SER A 33 21.02 0.97 -4.65
N CYS A 34 20.31 1.83 -3.91
CA CYS A 34 19.90 1.62 -2.51
C CYS A 34 18.39 1.87 -2.28
N SER A 35 17.58 1.79 -3.34
CA SER A 35 16.14 2.01 -3.28
C SER A 35 15.42 0.81 -2.61
N PRO A 36 14.58 1.01 -1.58
CA PRO A 36 13.78 -0.06 -0.98
C PRO A 36 12.49 -0.36 -1.77
N ILE A 37 12.38 0.15 -3.01
CA ILE A 37 11.20 -0.03 -3.87
C ILE A 37 11.38 -1.31 -4.69
N MET A 38 10.45 -2.25 -4.56
CA MET A 38 10.52 -3.57 -5.20
C MET A 38 9.74 -3.62 -6.51
N ASP A 39 10.21 -4.38 -7.50
CA ASP A 39 9.41 -4.73 -8.67
C ASP A 39 8.34 -5.77 -8.27
N PHE A 40 7.07 -5.37 -8.30
CA PHE A 40 5.95 -6.20 -7.88
C PHE A 40 4.62 -5.72 -8.50
N ASP A 41 3.77 -6.64 -8.96
CA ASP A 41 2.44 -6.31 -9.48
C ASP A 41 1.41 -6.23 -8.35
N VAL A 42 1.16 -5.01 -7.83
CA VAL A 42 0.18 -4.79 -6.74
C VAL A 42 -1.26 -5.19 -7.09
N TYR A 43 -1.55 -5.39 -8.38
CA TYR A 43 -2.84 -5.83 -8.90
C TYR A 43 -2.91 -7.33 -9.20
N GLU A 44 -1.88 -8.12 -8.87
CA GLU A 44 -1.94 -9.56 -9.08
C GLU A 44 -3.07 -10.24 -8.29
N GLU A 45 -3.52 -11.40 -8.77
CA GLU A 45 -4.62 -12.14 -8.16
C GLU A 45 -4.30 -12.66 -6.76
N LYS A 46 -3.08 -13.15 -6.53
CA LYS A 46 -2.63 -13.74 -5.26
C LYS A 46 -2.37 -12.70 -4.17
N GLN A 47 -2.22 -11.43 -4.53
CA GLN A 47 -1.99 -10.31 -3.62
C GLN A 47 -0.83 -10.56 -2.62
N GLN A 48 0.28 -11.18 -3.06
CA GLN A 48 1.39 -11.56 -2.18
C GLN A 48 2.02 -10.36 -1.42
N TRP A 49 1.79 -9.13 -1.88
CA TRP A 49 2.09 -7.92 -1.12
C TRP A 49 1.52 -7.95 0.30
N ARG A 50 0.33 -8.53 0.54
CA ARG A 50 -0.27 -8.64 1.89
C ARG A 50 0.55 -9.53 2.82
N THR A 51 1.09 -10.63 2.29
CA THR A 51 1.98 -11.55 3.03
C THR A 51 3.26 -10.83 3.45
N LEU A 52 3.83 -9.99 2.58
CA LEU A 52 5.03 -9.21 2.91
C LEU A 52 4.83 -8.28 4.12
N PHE A 53 3.67 -7.63 4.26
CA PHE A 53 3.33 -6.84 5.46
C PHE A 53 3.21 -7.70 6.73
N GLN A 54 2.76 -8.95 6.60
CA GLN A 54 2.62 -9.89 7.72
C GLN A 54 3.98 -10.44 8.18
N GLU A 55 4.84 -10.82 7.24
CA GLU A 55 6.17 -11.40 7.51
C GLU A 55 7.15 -10.37 8.09
N THR A 56 7.11 -9.13 7.60
CA THR A 56 8.04 -8.06 8.01
C THR A 56 7.54 -7.22 9.18
N GLY A 57 6.22 -7.17 9.43
CA GLY A 57 5.60 -6.26 10.38
C GLY A 57 5.69 -4.76 10.00
N GLU A 58 6.16 -4.45 8.79
CA GLU A 58 6.23 -3.09 8.29
C GLU A 58 4.84 -2.47 8.06
N LYS A 59 4.78 -1.15 8.00
CA LYS A 59 3.51 -0.40 7.86
C LYS A 59 3.29 0.22 6.48
N GLU A 60 4.33 0.24 5.67
CA GLU A 60 4.35 0.87 4.36
C GLU A 60 5.35 0.18 3.45
N PHE A 61 4.93 -0.08 2.21
CA PHE A 61 5.79 -0.59 1.15
C PHE A 61 5.63 0.22 -0.12
N PHE A 62 6.67 0.16 -0.96
CA PHE A 62 6.74 0.85 -2.23
C PHE A 62 7.06 -0.16 -3.32
N PHE A 63 6.26 -0.14 -4.39
CA PHE A 63 6.38 -1.10 -5.47
C PHE A 63 6.45 -0.39 -6.83
N TYR A 64 7.30 -0.88 -7.74
CA TYR A 64 7.17 -0.61 -9.16
C TYR A 64 6.23 -1.65 -9.77
N THR A 65 5.13 -1.20 -10.36
CA THR A 65 4.16 -2.08 -11.03
C THR A 65 4.11 -1.72 -12.51
N MET A 66 4.32 -2.70 -13.38
CA MET A 66 4.04 -2.57 -14.81
C MET A 66 2.55 -2.84 -15.05
N LEU A 67 1.83 -1.85 -15.55
CA LEU A 67 0.40 -1.94 -15.81
C LEU A 67 0.12 -2.71 -17.11
N LYS A 68 -0.67 -3.77 -16.99
CA LYS A 68 -1.18 -4.54 -18.13
C LYS A 68 -2.31 -3.75 -18.81
N LYS A 69 -2.29 -3.60 -20.13
CA LYS A 69 -3.43 -3.00 -20.87
C LYS A 69 -4.64 -3.94 -20.78
N LYS A 70 -5.86 -3.39 -20.67
CA LYS A 70 -7.10 -4.20 -20.64
C LYS A 70 -7.39 -4.87 -21.99
N THR A 71 -6.95 -4.25 -23.08
CA THR A 71 -6.97 -4.79 -24.45
C THR A 71 -5.68 -4.35 -25.14
N GLU A 72 -5.21 -5.12 -26.12
CA GLU A 72 -3.92 -4.92 -26.80
C GLU A 72 -3.68 -3.47 -27.26
N ASN A 73 -4.66 -2.90 -27.95
CA ASN A 73 -4.67 -1.51 -28.43
C ASN A 73 -5.40 -0.52 -27.50
N GLY A 74 -5.73 -0.93 -26.27
CA GLY A 74 -6.50 -0.12 -25.33
C GLY A 74 -5.66 0.93 -24.59
N SER A 75 -6.25 2.12 -24.39
CA SER A 75 -5.69 3.17 -23.52
C SER A 75 -5.94 2.92 -22.02
N ARG A 76 -6.83 1.98 -21.67
CA ARG A 76 -7.19 1.63 -20.30
C ARG A 76 -6.35 0.45 -19.81
N PHE A 77 -5.69 0.63 -18.67
CA PHE A 77 -5.00 -0.44 -17.96
C PHE A 77 -5.95 -1.27 -17.09
N ALA A 78 -5.68 -2.57 -17.00
CA ALA A 78 -6.27 -3.44 -15.99
C ALA A 78 -5.70 -3.10 -14.60
N ARG A 79 -6.56 -3.21 -13.58
CA ARG A 79 -6.22 -3.03 -12.15
C ARG A 79 -6.98 -4.04 -11.28
N THR A 80 -7.29 -5.19 -11.88
CA THR A 80 -8.14 -6.21 -11.28
C THR A 80 -7.31 -7.02 -10.30
N ALA A 81 -7.20 -6.52 -9.06
CA ALA A 81 -6.89 -7.40 -7.94
C ALA A 81 -7.97 -8.50 -7.89
N GLY A 82 -7.53 -9.75 -7.84
CA GLY A 82 -8.39 -10.94 -8.05
C GLY A 82 -9.20 -11.36 -6.83
N GLY A 83 -9.37 -12.67 -6.64
CA GLY A 83 -10.37 -13.26 -5.73
C GLY A 83 -10.36 -12.81 -4.26
N CYS A 84 -9.28 -12.17 -3.76
CA CYS A 84 -9.17 -11.70 -2.37
C CYS A 84 -9.70 -10.26 -2.14
N GLY A 85 -10.02 -9.49 -3.18
CA GLY A 85 -10.65 -8.16 -3.02
C GLY A 85 -10.23 -7.11 -4.04
N THR A 86 -10.84 -5.92 -3.96
CA THR A 86 -10.81 -4.88 -5.01
C THR A 86 -10.24 -3.56 -4.52
N TRP A 87 -9.33 -2.95 -5.29
CA TRP A 87 -8.91 -1.56 -5.12
C TRP A 87 -9.96 -0.59 -5.67
N LYS A 88 -10.62 0.19 -4.80
CA LYS A 88 -11.54 1.26 -5.20
C LYS A 88 -10.80 2.58 -5.35
N SER A 89 -10.90 3.21 -6.53
CA SER A 89 -10.34 4.54 -6.79
C SER A 89 -11.04 5.60 -5.94
N GLN A 90 -10.27 6.55 -5.43
CA GLN A 90 -10.75 7.73 -4.71
C GLN A 90 -10.50 8.97 -5.58
N LYS A 91 -9.59 9.85 -5.15
CA LYS A 91 -9.28 11.13 -5.79
C LYS A 91 -7.94 11.09 -6.53
N ASP A 92 -7.89 11.79 -7.66
CA ASP A 92 -6.66 12.12 -8.39
C ASP A 92 -6.11 13.47 -7.92
N LYS A 93 -4.78 13.56 -7.85
CA LYS A 93 -4.01 14.75 -7.50
C LYS A 93 -2.91 14.96 -8.53
N ASP A 94 -2.92 16.10 -9.21
CA ASP A 94 -1.79 16.50 -10.05
C ASP A 94 -0.58 16.87 -9.19
N LEU A 95 0.61 16.52 -9.66
CA LEU A 95 1.89 16.77 -9.01
C LEU A 95 2.76 17.69 -9.85
N TYR A 96 3.37 18.67 -9.19
CA TYR A 96 4.12 19.74 -9.82
C TYR A 96 5.49 19.92 -9.14
N SER A 97 6.53 20.08 -9.94
CA SER A 97 7.83 20.58 -9.47
C SER A 97 7.94 22.09 -9.70
N TYR A 98 8.74 22.73 -8.85
CA TYR A 98 9.07 24.15 -8.88
C TYR A 98 10.61 24.25 -8.97
N PRO A 99 11.19 24.26 -10.19
CA PRO A 99 12.63 24.37 -10.38
C PRO A 99 13.19 25.59 -9.66
N SER A 100 14.32 25.42 -8.96
CA SER A 100 14.95 26.49 -8.16
C SER A 100 14.05 27.14 -7.10
N GLY A 101 12.92 26.51 -6.73
CA GLY A 101 11.92 27.10 -5.83
C GLY A 101 11.00 28.15 -6.47
N ASP A 102 11.18 28.47 -7.76
CA ASP A 102 10.37 29.47 -8.44
C ASP A 102 8.95 28.95 -8.71
N LYS A 103 7.97 29.59 -8.06
CA LYS A 103 6.54 29.27 -8.21
C LYS A 103 5.97 29.65 -9.59
N SER A 104 6.62 30.56 -10.32
CA SER A 104 6.26 30.89 -11.70
C SER A 104 6.58 29.73 -12.66
N GLN A 105 7.66 28.99 -12.40
CA GLN A 105 8.12 27.85 -13.21
C GLN A 105 7.41 26.54 -12.85
N LYS A 106 6.09 26.58 -12.64
CA LYS A 106 5.27 25.42 -12.26
C LYS A 106 5.27 24.37 -13.38
N LYS A 107 5.99 23.26 -13.19
CA LYS A 107 6.11 22.16 -14.15
C LYS A 107 5.27 20.96 -13.71
N HIS A 108 4.31 20.54 -14.52
CA HIS A 108 3.52 19.31 -14.29
C HIS A 108 4.44 18.09 -14.47
N ILE A 109 4.67 17.33 -13.39
CA ILE A 109 5.56 16.16 -13.39
C ILE A 109 4.82 14.81 -13.47
N GLY A 110 3.57 14.77 -13.03
CA GLY A 110 2.75 13.56 -13.06
C GLY A 110 1.51 13.70 -12.19
N SER A 111 0.87 12.58 -11.88
CA SER A 111 -0.28 12.53 -10.98
C SER A 111 -0.17 11.40 -9.96
N MET A 112 -0.90 11.54 -8.87
CA MET A 112 -1.09 10.54 -7.83
C MET A 112 -2.58 10.22 -7.73
N ARG A 113 -2.94 8.94 -7.80
CA ARG A 113 -4.31 8.44 -7.59
C ARG A 113 -4.37 7.67 -6.28
N SER A 114 -5.24 8.09 -5.37
CA SER A 114 -5.49 7.35 -4.12
C SER A 114 -6.50 6.22 -4.36
N PHE A 115 -6.28 5.08 -3.71
CA PHE A 115 -7.17 3.93 -3.68
C PHE A 115 -7.34 3.42 -2.24
N SER A 116 -8.52 2.89 -1.94
CA SER A 116 -8.77 2.08 -0.74
C SER A 116 -9.11 0.65 -1.14
N PHE A 117 -8.52 -0.33 -0.47
CA PHE A 117 -8.84 -1.74 -0.69
C PHE A 117 -10.16 -2.12 0.00
N VAL A 118 -10.94 -2.97 -0.66
CA VAL A 118 -12.11 -3.64 -0.08
C VAL A 118 -11.88 -5.14 -0.23
N ALA A 119 -11.63 -5.82 0.89
CA ALA A 119 -11.42 -7.27 0.94
C ALA A 119 -12.69 -8.03 0.51
N ASN A 120 -12.50 -9.24 -0.01
CA ASN A 120 -13.58 -10.16 -0.32
C ASN A 120 -13.74 -11.18 0.81
N ASN A 121 -14.56 -10.84 1.81
CA ASN A 121 -14.78 -11.63 3.03
C ASN A 121 -15.27 -13.07 2.78
N ASN A 122 -15.69 -13.41 1.55
CA ASN A 122 -16.16 -14.74 1.17
C ASN A 122 -15.03 -15.67 0.68
N ASN A 123 -13.78 -15.20 0.60
CA ASN A 123 -12.64 -16.03 0.20
C ASN A 123 -12.07 -16.78 1.42
N PRO A 124 -12.12 -18.13 1.47
CA PRO A 124 -11.62 -18.89 2.61
C PRO A 124 -10.10 -18.76 2.81
N ASN A 125 -9.34 -18.39 1.78
CA ASN A 125 -7.90 -18.12 1.90
C ASN A 125 -7.61 -16.73 2.52
N ASP A 126 -8.62 -15.89 2.72
CA ASP A 126 -8.51 -14.59 3.40
C ASP A 126 -8.77 -14.71 4.93
N ILE A 127 -9.17 -15.89 5.41
CA ILE A 127 -9.39 -16.22 6.82
C ILE A 127 -8.04 -16.29 7.54
N GLY A 128 -7.55 -15.13 7.97
CA GLY A 128 -6.30 -14.97 8.72
C GLY A 128 -5.38 -13.87 8.18
N VAL A 129 -5.62 -13.34 6.98
CA VAL A 129 -4.81 -12.24 6.44
C VAL A 129 -5.24 -10.94 7.11
N VAL A 130 -4.32 -10.37 7.89
CA VAL A 130 -4.62 -9.42 8.98
C VAL A 130 -5.62 -8.31 8.63
N SER A 131 -6.66 -8.18 9.46
CA SER A 131 -7.62 -7.07 9.41
C SER A 131 -6.94 -5.70 9.40
N GLY A 132 -7.57 -4.75 8.70
CA GLY A 132 -7.09 -3.38 8.59
C GLY A 132 -7.55 -2.72 7.30
N ARG A 133 -7.60 -1.38 7.29
CA ARG A 133 -7.80 -0.61 6.06
C ARG A 133 -6.47 -0.51 5.32
N TRP A 134 -6.51 -0.78 4.02
CA TRP A 134 -5.35 -0.63 3.14
C TRP A 134 -5.58 0.53 2.19
N VAL A 135 -4.59 1.41 2.09
CA VAL A 135 -4.59 2.55 1.19
C VAL A 135 -3.38 2.45 0.26
N MET A 136 -3.59 2.76 -1.01
CA MET A 136 -2.53 2.81 -2.01
C MET A 136 -2.55 4.15 -2.72
N HIS A 137 -1.37 4.75 -2.88
CA HIS A 137 -1.15 5.89 -3.77
C HIS A 137 -0.38 5.40 -5.00
N GLU A 138 -1.04 5.43 -6.16
CA GLU A 138 -0.46 5.10 -7.48
C GLU A 138 0.07 6.39 -8.11
N TYR A 139 1.39 6.48 -8.30
CA TYR A 139 2.08 7.61 -8.92
C TYR A 139 2.36 7.32 -10.39
N ARG A 140 2.06 8.29 -11.25
CA ARG A 140 2.17 8.23 -12.72
C ARG A 140 3.00 9.39 -13.23
N LEU A 141 3.98 9.15 -14.08
CA LEU A 141 4.71 10.22 -14.78
C LEU A 141 3.82 10.94 -15.80
N ASN A 142 4.06 12.23 -15.99
CA ASN A 142 3.42 13.01 -17.04
C ASN A 142 3.93 12.57 -18.42
N ARG A 143 3.01 12.21 -19.32
CA ARG A 143 3.34 11.71 -20.68
C ARG A 143 4.18 12.69 -21.50
N ILE A 144 3.91 14.00 -21.40
CA ILE A 144 4.66 15.03 -22.15
C ILE A 144 6.12 15.10 -21.67
N LEU A 145 6.40 14.82 -20.40
CA LEU A 145 7.79 14.69 -19.93
C LEU A 145 8.45 13.41 -20.46
N LEU A 146 7.70 12.30 -20.54
CA LEU A 146 8.16 11.03 -21.10
C LEU A 146 8.47 11.09 -22.59
N ASP A 147 7.73 11.91 -23.34
CA ASP A 147 7.86 12.03 -24.79
C ASP A 147 8.89 13.09 -25.22
N LYS A 148 9.27 14.02 -24.32
CA LYS A 148 10.32 15.03 -24.57
C LYS A 148 11.75 14.52 -24.40
N GLN A 149 11.97 13.30 -23.92
CA GLN A 149 13.31 12.72 -23.75
C GLN A 149 13.61 11.73 -24.88
N PRO A 150 14.61 12.01 -25.75
CA PRO A 150 14.89 11.20 -26.94
C PRO A 150 15.65 9.89 -26.64
N CYS A 151 16.04 9.65 -25.39
CA CYS A 151 17.11 8.69 -25.05
C CYS A 151 16.68 7.23 -24.83
N PHE A 152 15.40 6.87 -24.97
CA PHE A 152 14.99 5.47 -24.78
C PHE A 152 13.78 5.05 -25.64
N ASN A 153 14.00 4.07 -26.52
CA ASN A 153 12.98 3.47 -27.38
C ASN A 153 12.22 2.34 -26.66
N ASN A 154 11.76 2.61 -25.42
CA ASN A 154 11.00 1.65 -24.63
C ASN A 154 9.49 1.84 -24.85
N ASN A 155 8.86 0.88 -25.53
CA ASN A 155 7.41 0.86 -25.77
C ASN A 155 6.58 0.85 -24.47
N HIS A 156 7.18 0.48 -23.34
CA HIS A 156 6.55 0.41 -22.01
C HIS A 156 6.83 1.62 -21.11
N LYS A 157 7.42 2.71 -21.63
CA LYS A 157 7.74 3.90 -20.81
C LYS A 157 6.52 4.55 -20.14
N HIS A 158 5.31 4.32 -20.70
CA HIS A 158 4.03 4.81 -20.18
C HIS A 158 3.28 3.78 -19.31
N ASP A 159 3.81 2.57 -19.15
CA ASP A 159 3.13 1.44 -18.52
C ASP A 159 3.54 1.25 -17.04
N TYR A 160 4.69 1.79 -16.62
CA TYR A 160 5.12 1.73 -15.22
C TYR A 160 4.42 2.77 -14.32
N VAL A 161 4.08 2.32 -13.11
CA VAL A 161 3.69 3.18 -11.97
C VAL A 161 4.49 2.83 -10.74
N LEU A 162 4.54 3.77 -9.79
CA LEU A 162 5.05 3.53 -8.44
C LEU A 162 3.86 3.51 -7.48
N CYS A 163 3.68 2.42 -6.73
CA CYS A 163 2.60 2.22 -5.79
C CYS A 163 3.13 2.29 -4.35
N ARG A 164 2.71 3.30 -3.57
CA ARG A 164 2.93 3.39 -2.12
C ARG A 164 1.74 2.77 -1.41
N VAL A 165 1.90 1.56 -0.87
CA VAL A 165 0.85 0.82 -0.15
C VAL A 165 1.05 0.99 1.35
N LYS A 166 -0.01 1.26 2.09
CA LYS A 166 -0.01 1.46 3.54
C LYS A 166 -1.06 0.60 4.22
N LYS A 167 -0.75 0.14 5.43
CA LYS A 167 -1.74 -0.33 6.39
C LYS A 167 -2.12 0.81 7.35
N GLU A 168 -3.36 1.26 7.31
CA GLU A 168 -3.85 2.26 8.27
C GLU A 168 -4.06 1.62 9.65
N LYS A 169 -3.87 2.41 10.71
CA LYS A 169 -4.23 2.01 12.08
C LYS A 169 -5.73 2.22 12.30
N GLU A 170 -6.34 1.38 13.13
CA GLU A 170 -7.76 1.47 13.48
C GLU A 170 -8.17 2.82 14.09
N SER A 171 -7.25 3.55 14.75
CA SER A 171 -7.54 4.89 15.27
C SER A 171 -7.73 5.97 14.19
N GLN A 172 -7.29 5.76 12.95
CA GLN A 172 -7.53 6.70 11.83
C GLN A 172 -8.92 6.51 11.19
N ILE A 173 -9.64 5.44 11.55
CA ILE A 173 -10.97 5.11 11.01
C ILE A 173 -12.02 6.16 11.36
N HIS A 174 -11.93 6.78 12.54
CA HIS A 174 -12.96 7.65 13.11
C HIS A 174 -12.97 9.09 12.55
N MET A 175 -11.94 9.52 11.81
CA MET A 175 -11.83 10.90 11.31
C MET A 175 -12.36 11.09 9.87
N ALA A 176 -12.78 10.01 9.21
CA ALA A 176 -13.19 10.02 7.79
C ALA A 176 -14.70 9.82 7.55
N GLY A 177 -15.52 9.73 8.62
CA GLY A 177 -16.95 9.52 8.53
C GLY A 177 -17.71 10.39 9.52
N ALA A 178 -18.15 11.57 9.09
CA ALA A 178 -19.04 12.39 9.88
C ALA A 178 -20.46 11.79 9.84
N GLY A 179 -21.00 11.46 11.01
CA GLY A 179 -22.44 11.32 11.24
C GLY A 179 -23.10 9.99 10.90
N GLN A 180 -22.87 8.96 11.72
CA GLN A 180 -24.01 8.21 12.27
C GLN A 180 -23.65 7.51 13.59
N GLN A 181 -24.49 7.75 14.59
CA GLN A 181 -24.37 7.22 15.94
C GLN A 181 -25.00 5.82 15.99
N VAL A 182 -24.23 4.80 16.33
CA VAL A 182 -24.75 3.46 16.69
C VAL A 182 -24.08 2.98 17.97
N GLU A 183 -24.87 2.22 18.72
CA GLU A 183 -24.71 1.95 20.15
C GLU A 183 -23.55 0.99 20.45
N ALA A 184 -22.77 1.29 21.49
CA ALA A 184 -21.66 0.44 21.92
C ALA A 184 -22.17 -0.73 22.76
N ALA A 185 -22.15 -1.94 22.20
CA ALA A 185 -22.46 -3.16 22.94
C ALA A 185 -21.43 -3.39 24.07
N ILE A 186 -21.93 -3.49 25.31
CA ILE A 186 -21.10 -3.66 26.51
C ILE A 186 -20.52 -5.08 26.52
N ILE A 187 -19.19 -5.20 26.54
CA ILE A 187 -18.50 -6.46 26.84
C ILE A 187 -18.45 -6.63 28.36
N VAL A 188 -19.16 -7.62 28.88
CA VAL A 188 -19.01 -8.09 30.26
C VAL A 188 -17.87 -9.11 30.32
N PRO A 189 -16.83 -8.94 31.15
CA PRO A 189 -15.74 -9.91 31.25
C PRO A 189 -16.19 -11.18 31.98
N LEU A 190 -15.83 -12.34 31.41
CA LEU A 190 -16.06 -13.65 31.99
C LEU A 190 -15.23 -13.83 33.27
N ALA A 191 -15.88 -14.00 34.41
CA ALA A 191 -15.20 -14.19 35.69
C ALA A 191 -14.56 -15.58 35.78
N THR A 192 -13.27 -15.61 36.10
CA THR A 192 -12.51 -16.82 36.43
C THR A 192 -12.97 -17.43 37.75
N GLN A 193 -13.28 -18.74 37.77
CA GLN A 193 -13.36 -19.50 39.03
C GLN A 193 -12.09 -20.34 39.21
N SER A 194 -11.41 -20.12 40.33
CA SER A 194 -10.33 -20.99 40.80
C SER A 194 -10.88 -22.31 41.34
N PRO A 195 -10.15 -23.44 41.21
CA PRO A 195 -10.58 -24.71 41.79
C PRO A 195 -10.42 -24.71 43.31
N MET A 196 -11.47 -25.13 44.03
CA MET A 196 -11.41 -25.40 45.47
C MET A 196 -10.74 -26.77 45.71
N MET A 197 -9.76 -26.82 46.61
CA MET A 197 -9.22 -28.10 47.09
C MET A 197 -10.26 -28.82 47.96
N ILE A 198 -10.33 -30.15 47.81
CA ILE A 198 -10.97 -31.03 48.79
C ILE A 198 -9.87 -31.89 49.42
N CYS A 199 -9.66 -31.72 50.72
CA CYS A 199 -8.73 -32.53 51.49
C CYS A 199 -9.34 -33.91 51.80
N PRO A 200 -8.59 -35.02 51.70
CA PRO A 200 -9.04 -36.32 52.18
C PRO A 200 -8.91 -36.39 53.71
N HIS A 201 -10.00 -36.69 54.42
CA HIS A 201 -9.92 -37.19 55.79
C HIS A 201 -9.51 -38.67 55.77
N HIS A 202 -8.62 -39.04 56.70
CA HIS A 202 -8.15 -40.41 56.92
C HIS A 202 -8.29 -40.76 58.40
N HIS A 203 -8.44 -42.07 58.68
CA HIS A 203 -8.38 -42.73 60.00
C HIS A 203 -9.53 -42.47 61.00
N SER A 204 -9.96 -43.44 61.82
CA SER A 204 -9.92 -44.92 61.75
C SER A 204 -10.72 -45.54 62.91
N GLU A 205 -11.12 -46.82 62.77
CA GLU A 205 -11.52 -47.76 63.85
C GLU A 205 -12.78 -47.36 64.67
N VAL A 206 -13.59 -48.27 65.21
CA VAL A 206 -13.41 -49.69 65.59
C VAL A 206 -14.49 -50.57 64.96
#